data_AF-A0A356ZA71-F1
#
_entry.id   AF-A0A356ZA71-F1
#
_cell.length_a   1.000
_cell.length_b   1.000
_cell.length_c   1.000
_cell.angle_alpha   90.00
_cell.angle_beta   90.00
_cell.angle_gamma   90.00
#
_symmetry.space_group_name_H-M   'P 1'
#
loop_
_entity.id
_entity.type
_entity.pdbx_description
1 polymer ?
#
loop_
_entity_poly.entity_id
_entity_poly.type
_entity_poly.pdbx_seq_one_letter_code
_entity_poly.pdbx_strand_id
1 'polypeptide(L)'
;MEDKTRVLGEKPVGKLLVEFSIPAIVGTVANSLYTIIDRLFVGNVVGADAIAGMSLTMPISFVIMAFGMLIGVGSGSLISIRLGENKKEEAEKILGNAFMLSLIISVVVSGIFLLTLNPLLTHFGASPKT
;
A
#
# COMPACT_ATOMS: atom_id res chain seq x y z
N MET A 1 5.00 -10.50 22.96
CA MET A 1 4.82 -9.11 22.46
C MET A 1 5.36 -8.07 23.44
N GLU A 2 5.21 -8.29 24.75
CA GLU A 2 5.71 -7.39 25.82
C GLU A 2 7.19 -6.98 25.69
N ASP A 3 8.05 -7.92 25.32
CA ASP A 3 9.50 -7.69 25.23
C ASP A 3 9.88 -6.74 24.07
N LYS A 4 9.23 -6.85 22.90
CA LYS A 4 9.50 -5.98 21.74
C LYS A 4 9.01 -4.54 21.96
N THR A 5 7.89 -4.35 22.65
CA THR A 5 7.38 -3.01 22.99
C THR A 5 8.29 -2.31 24.00
N ARG A 6 8.88 -3.05 24.95
CA ARG A 6 9.86 -2.52 25.91
C ARG A 6 11.15 -2.04 25.23
N VAL A 7 11.64 -2.84 24.27
CA VAL A 7 12.85 -2.52 23.48
C VAL A 7 12.71 -1.21 22.70
N LEU A 8 11.50 -0.87 22.22
CA LEU A 8 11.21 0.39 21.53
C LEU A 8 11.29 1.61 22.45
N GLY A 9 11.00 1.45 23.75
CA GLY A 9 11.06 2.54 24.74
C GLY A 9 12.44 2.70 25.41
N GLU A 10 13.24 1.64 25.47
CA GLU A 10 14.50 1.62 26.24
C GLU A 10 15.77 1.83 25.38
N LYS A 11 15.75 1.47 24.08
CA LYS A 11 16.95 1.61 23.21
C LYS A 11 17.15 3.06 22.71
N PRO A 12 18.41 3.48 22.45
CA PRO A 12 18.67 4.78 21.85
C PRO A 12 18.09 4.89 20.43
N VAL A 13 17.50 6.04 20.13
CA VAL A 13 16.77 6.33 18.88
C VAL A 13 17.59 6.00 17.63
N GLY A 14 18.88 6.36 17.60
CA GLY A 14 19.75 6.08 16.44
C GLY A 14 19.89 4.58 16.13
N LYS A 15 19.96 3.72 17.15
CA LYS A 15 20.04 2.27 16.96
C LYS A 15 18.72 1.70 16.45
N LEU A 16 17.60 2.18 17.00
CA LEU A 16 16.26 1.81 16.54
C LEU A 16 16.03 2.25 15.08
N LEU A 17 16.41 3.48 14.73
CA LEU A 17 16.30 3.98 13.36
C LEU A 17 17.01 3.06 12.38
N VAL A 18 18.25 2.67 12.65
CA VAL A 18 19.00 1.75 11.77
C VAL A 18 18.35 0.36 11.72
N GLU A 19 17.94 -0.18 12.88
CA GLU A 19 17.32 -1.51 13.02
C GLU A 19 16.01 -1.63 12.22
N PHE A 20 15.19 -0.58 12.17
CA PHE A 20 13.94 -0.57 11.40
C PHE A 20 14.08 -0.05 9.97
N SER A 21 14.96 0.91 9.72
CA SER A 21 15.10 1.53 8.39
C SER A 21 15.80 0.60 7.40
N ILE A 22 16.81 -0.17 7.81
CA ILE A 22 17.51 -1.08 6.89
C ILE A 22 16.53 -2.09 6.27
N PRO A 23 15.72 -2.84 7.04
CA PRO A 23 14.72 -3.75 6.47
C PRO A 23 13.70 -3.03 5.58
N ALA A 24 13.23 -1.85 5.98
CA ALA A 24 12.26 -1.07 5.21
C ALA A 24 12.83 -0.61 3.85
N ILE A 25 14.08 -0.14 3.84
CA ILE A 25 14.80 0.26 2.61
C ILE A 25 14.99 -0.95 1.70
N VAL A 26 15.48 -2.07 2.25
CA VAL A 26 15.67 -3.31 1.47
C VAL A 26 14.36 -3.77 0.84
N GLY A 27 13.26 -3.76 1.61
CA GLY A 27 11.93 -4.11 1.08
C GLY A 27 11.47 -3.17 -0.04
N THR A 28 11.69 -1.86 0.12
CA THR A 28 11.32 -0.86 -0.90
C THR A 28 12.16 -1.00 -2.17
N VAL A 29 13.46 -1.26 -2.05
CA VAL A 29 14.36 -1.52 -3.18
C VAL A 29 13.96 -2.80 -3.90
N ALA A 30 13.69 -3.88 -3.17
CA ALA A 30 13.24 -5.15 -3.75
C ALA A 30 11.92 -4.98 -4.51
N ASN A 31 10.95 -4.25 -3.95
CA ASN A 31 9.68 -3.95 -4.62
C ASN A 31 9.88 -3.11 -5.91
N SER A 32 10.80 -2.15 -5.88
CA SER A 32 11.13 -1.32 -7.04
C SER A 32 11.79 -2.14 -8.15
N LEU A 33 12.72 -3.02 -7.79
CA LEU A 33 13.35 -3.96 -8.74
C LEU A 33 12.32 -4.91 -9.35
N TYR A 34 11.42 -5.46 -8.54
CA TYR A 34 10.32 -6.29 -9.02
C TYR A 34 9.47 -5.55 -10.06
N THR A 35 9.08 -4.30 -9.79
CA THR A 35 8.29 -3.48 -10.71
C THR A 35 9.02 -3.20 -12.03
N ILE A 36 10.34 -2.95 -11.98
CA ILE A 36 11.15 -2.74 -13.19
C ILE A 36 11.24 -4.03 -14.00
N ILE A 37 11.54 -5.14 -13.34
CA ILE A 37 11.67 -6.45 -13.99
C ILE A 37 10.33 -6.84 -14.63
N ASP A 38 9.22 -6.74 -13.90
CA ASP A 38 7.87 -7.01 -14.40
C ASP A 38 7.57 -6.23 -15.70
N ARG A 39 7.83 -4.92 -15.70
CA ARG A 39 7.64 -4.08 -16.90
C ARG A 39 8.57 -4.47 -18.06
N LEU A 40 9.81 -4.85 -17.78
CA LEU A 40 10.74 -5.34 -18.80
C LEU A 40 10.27 -6.67 -19.41
N PHE A 41 9.77 -7.59 -18.59
CA PHE A 41 9.20 -8.85 -19.05
C PHE A 41 7.96 -8.61 -19.91
N VAL A 42 7.01 -7.80 -19.46
CA VAL A 42 5.81 -7.46 -20.24
C VAL A 42 6.19 -6.77 -21.56
N GLY A 43 7.13 -5.83 -21.53
CA GLY A 43 7.61 -5.15 -22.73
C GLY A 43 8.27 -6.07 -23.76
N ASN A 44 9.08 -7.02 -23.30
CA ASN A 44 9.79 -7.95 -24.20
C ASN A 44 8.89 -9.11 -24.68
N VAL A 45 8.00 -9.62 -23.83
CA VAL A 45 7.18 -10.81 -24.13
C VAL A 45 5.87 -10.44 -24.82
N VAL A 46 5.22 -9.35 -24.39
CA VAL A 46 3.89 -8.95 -24.89
C VAL A 46 4.00 -7.80 -25.88
N GLY A 47 4.91 -6.85 -25.65
CA GLY A 47 5.19 -5.74 -26.57
C GLY A 47 4.78 -4.37 -26.04
N ALA A 48 4.96 -3.35 -26.89
CA ALA A 48 4.76 -1.95 -26.53
C ALA A 48 3.31 -1.60 -26.17
N ASP A 49 2.33 -2.25 -26.81
CA ASP A 49 0.91 -2.00 -26.57
C ASP A 49 0.51 -2.35 -25.12
N ALA A 50 1.08 -3.42 -24.55
CA ALA A 50 0.85 -3.79 -23.15
C ALA A 50 1.46 -2.77 -22.17
N ILE A 51 2.62 -2.19 -22.51
CA ILE A 51 3.22 -1.09 -21.72
C ILE A 51 2.33 0.17 -21.78
N ALA A 52 1.75 0.46 -22.94
CA ALA A 52 0.79 1.56 -23.08
C ALA A 52 -0.44 1.32 -22.19
N GLY A 53 -1.04 0.12 -22.24
CA GLY A 53 -2.15 -0.27 -21.35
C GLY A 53 -1.81 -0.17 -19.85
N MET A 54 -0.62 -0.60 -19.43
CA MET A 54 -0.14 -0.42 -18.05
C MET A 54 -0.02 1.05 -17.64
N SER A 55 0.34 1.93 -18.58
CA SER A 55 0.43 3.37 -18.31
C SER A 55 -0.96 4.00 -18.17
N LEU A 56 -1.94 3.56 -18.97
CA LEU A 56 -3.33 4.01 -18.89
C LEU A 56 -4.02 3.60 -17.58
N THR A 57 -3.60 2.48 -16.98
CA THR A 57 -4.14 2.02 -15.70
C THR A 57 -3.48 2.67 -14.48
N MET A 58 -2.39 3.43 -14.63
CA MET A 58 -1.70 4.09 -13.51
C MET A 58 -2.61 4.95 -12.63
N PRO A 59 -3.51 5.82 -13.17
CA PRO A 59 -4.37 6.65 -12.32
C PRO A 59 -5.27 5.81 -11.41
N ILE A 60 -5.75 4.67 -11.92
CA ILE A 60 -6.57 3.72 -11.15
C ILE A 60 -5.73 3.12 -10.01
N SER A 61 -4.52 2.66 -10.33
CA SER A 61 -3.57 2.14 -9.34
C SER A 61 -3.25 3.14 -8.24
N PHE A 62 -3.10 4.43 -8.58
CA PHE A 62 -2.87 5.48 -7.57
C PHE A 62 -4.06 5.72 -6.67
N VAL A 63 -5.29 5.68 -7.19
CA VAL A 63 -6.50 5.79 -6.35
C VAL A 63 -6.58 4.62 -5.36
N ILE A 64 -6.35 3.40 -5.84
CA ILE A 64 -6.34 2.20 -4.97
C ILE A 64 -5.26 2.32 -3.89
N MET A 65 -4.05 2.73 -4.29
CA MET A 65 -2.94 2.94 -3.36
C MET A 65 -3.25 4.04 -2.33
N ALA A 66 -3.90 5.13 -2.73
CA ALA A 66 -4.28 6.23 -1.84
C ALA A 66 -5.21 5.77 -0.71
N PHE A 67 -6.21 4.93 -1.00
CA PHE A 67 -7.06 4.34 0.03
C PHE A 67 -6.29 3.41 0.97
N GLY A 68 -5.40 2.57 0.42
CA GLY A 68 -4.54 1.70 1.23
C GLY A 68 -3.64 2.50 2.17
N MET A 69 -3.04 3.59 1.66
CA MET A 69 -2.22 4.50 2.47
C MET A 69 -3.03 5.23 3.53
N LEU A 70 -4.23 5.73 3.19
CA LEU A 70 -5.13 6.41 4.12
C LEU A 70 -5.41 5.55 5.35
N ILE A 71 -5.80 4.30 5.13
CA ILE A 71 -6.15 3.38 6.22
C ILE A 71 -4.87 2.90 6.93
N GLY A 72 -3.87 2.45 6.18
CA GLY A 72 -2.66 1.86 6.75
C GLY A 72 -1.84 2.86 7.57
N VAL A 73 -1.50 4.00 6.97
CA VAL A 73 -0.72 5.05 7.65
C VAL A 73 -1.57 5.73 8.72
N GLY A 74 -2.82 6.09 8.41
CA GLY A 74 -3.71 6.76 9.37
C GLY A 74 -3.99 5.92 10.61
N SER A 75 -4.34 4.64 10.45
CA SER A 75 -4.54 3.74 11.58
C SER A 75 -3.24 3.43 12.32
N GLY A 76 -2.12 3.25 11.60
CA GLY A 76 -0.81 3.03 12.19
C GLY A 76 -0.39 4.18 13.11
N SER A 77 -0.55 5.43 12.68
CA SER A 77 -0.27 6.61 13.52
C SER A 77 -1.13 6.63 14.79
N LEU A 78 -2.44 6.35 14.69
CA LEU A 78 -3.33 6.28 15.85
C LEU A 78 -2.97 5.15 16.82
N ILE A 79 -2.61 3.97 16.29
CA ILE A 79 -2.14 2.83 17.08
C ILE A 79 -0.85 3.20 17.83
N SER A 80 0.12 3.82 17.14
CA SER A 80 1.37 4.27 17.77
C SER A 80 1.12 5.25 18.91
N ILE A 81 0.19 6.20 18.75
CA ILE A 81 -0.17 7.16 19.80
C ILE A 81 -0.76 6.43 21.01
N ARG A 82 -1.76 5.56 20.81
CA ARG A 82 -2.44 4.86 21.93
C ARG A 82 -1.51 3.87 22.66
N LEU A 83 -0.62 3.21 21.93
CA LEU A 83 0.41 2.38 22.55
C LEU A 83 1.39 3.22 23.39
N GLY A 84 1.77 4.42 22.91
CA GLY A 84 2.58 5.37 23.67
C GLY A 84 1.89 5.88 24.95
N GLU A 85 0.56 5.98 24.94
CA GLU A 85 -0.26 6.29 26.11
C GLU A 85 -0.51 5.09 27.04
N ASN A 86 0.10 3.92 26.78
CA ASN A 86 -0.16 2.65 27.46
C ASN A 86 -1.62 2.14 27.36
N LYS A 87 -2.42 2.65 26.41
CA LYS A 87 -3.82 2.25 26.18
C LYS A 87 -3.91 1.09 25.18
N LYS A 88 -3.47 -0.09 25.59
CA LYS A 88 -3.40 -1.27 24.71
C LYS A 88 -4.76 -1.72 24.17
N GLU A 89 -5.82 -1.76 24.99
CA GLU A 89 -7.14 -2.19 24.49
C GLU A 89 -7.69 -1.23 23.43
N GLU A 90 -7.40 0.07 23.54
CA GLU A 90 -7.82 1.04 22.52
C GLU A 90 -7.04 0.86 21.22
N ALA A 91 -5.74 0.58 21.30
CA ALA A 91 -4.91 0.28 20.14
C ALA A 91 -5.40 -0.97 19.39
N GLU A 92 -5.78 -2.02 20.12
CA GLU A 92 -6.36 -3.24 19.53
C GLU A 92 -7.73 -2.99 18.88
N LYS A 93 -8.59 -2.17 19.49
CA LYS A 93 -9.85 -1.74 18.88
C LYS A 93 -9.62 -0.97 17.58
N ILE A 94 -8.64 -0.06 17.55
CA ILE A 94 -8.29 0.69 16.34
C ILE A 94 -7.80 -0.26 15.25
N LEU A 95 -6.96 -1.24 15.59
CA LEU A 95 -6.48 -2.26 14.64
C LEU A 95 -7.65 -3.05 14.02
N GLY A 96 -8.58 -3.53 14.85
CA GLY A 96 -9.76 -4.25 14.37
C GLY A 96 -10.66 -3.39 13.47
N ASN A 97 -10.90 -2.14 13.86
CA ASN A 97 -11.68 -1.19 13.05
C ASN A 97 -10.99 -0.87 11.73
N ALA A 98 -9.67 -0.66 11.73
CA ALA A 98 -8.89 -0.40 10.53
C ALA A 98 -8.92 -1.59 9.56
N PHE A 99 -8.84 -2.82 10.08
CA PHE A 99 -8.97 -4.03 9.28
C PHE A 99 -10.36 -4.13 8.62
N MET A 100 -11.43 -3.93 9.40
CA MET A 100 -12.80 -3.94 8.88
C MET A 100 -13.03 -2.84 7.84
N LEU A 101 -12.54 -1.63 8.11
CA LEU A 101 -12.62 -0.50 7.20
C LEU A 101 -11.86 -0.78 5.89
N SER A 102 -10.70 -1.42 5.97
CA SER A 102 -9.92 -1.85 4.79
C SER A 102 -10.70 -2.83 3.93
N LEU A 103 -11.36 -3.83 4.53
CA LEU A 103 -12.20 -4.77 3.80
C LEU A 103 -13.39 -4.06 3.11
N ILE A 104 -14.09 -3.19 3.83
CA ILE A 104 -15.23 -2.45 3.29
C ILE A 104 -14.77 -1.58 2.11
N ILE A 105 -13.71 -0.80 2.29
CA ILE A 105 -13.18 0.08 1.24
C ILE A 105 -12.70 -0.74 0.05
N SER A 106 -12.03 -1.87 0.27
CA SER A 106 -11.61 -2.76 -0.82
C SER A 106 -12.81 -3.23 -1.64
N VAL A 107 -13.87 -3.72 -1.00
CA VAL A 107 -15.08 -4.19 -1.71
C VAL A 107 -15.77 -3.06 -2.46
N VAL A 108 -15.93 -1.89 -1.83
CA VAL A 108 -16.59 -0.73 -2.44
C VAL A 108 -15.79 -0.20 -3.62
N VAL A 109 -14.48 0.01 -3.46
CA VAL A 109 -13.61 0.54 -4.52
C VAL A 109 -13.51 -0.44 -5.67
N SER A 110 -13.34 -1.75 -5.40
CA SER A 110 -13.38 -2.78 -6.45
C SER A 110 -14.72 -2.82 -7.16
N GLY A 111 -15.84 -2.74 -6.45
CA GLY A 111 -17.18 -2.70 -7.04
C GLY A 111 -17.37 -1.50 -7.97
N ILE A 112 -16.97 -0.30 -7.52
CA ILE A 112 -17.03 0.92 -8.34
C ILE A 112 -16.19 0.74 -9.60
N PHE A 113 -14.92 0.34 -9.45
CA PHE A 113 -14.05 0.19 -10.62
C PHE A 113 -14.56 -0.87 -11.58
N LEU A 114 -15.06 -2.03 -11.12
CA LEU A 114 -15.62 -3.04 -12.02
C LEU A 114 -16.81 -2.52 -12.84
N LEU A 115 -17.67 -1.68 -12.26
CA LEU A 115 -18.81 -1.09 -12.96
C LEU A 115 -18.39 0.04 -13.92
N THR A 116 -17.34 0.79 -13.59
CA THR A 116 -16.91 1.95 -14.38
C THR A 116 -15.65 1.71 -15.22
N LEU A 117 -15.05 0.51 -15.20
CA LEU A 117 -13.72 0.25 -15.75
C LEU A 117 -13.61 0.62 -17.23
N ASN A 118 -14.53 0.08 -18.04
CA ASN A 118 -14.56 0.28 -19.49
C ASN A 118 -14.71 1.76 -19.88
N PRO A 119 -15.70 2.52 -19.35
CA PRO A 119 -15.80 3.95 -19.66
C PRO A 119 -14.61 4.76 -19.11
N LEU A 120 -14.03 4.38 -17.97
CA LEU A 120 -12.87 5.09 -17.40
C LEU A 120 -11.62 4.90 -18.29
N LEU A 121 -11.35 3.66 -18.70
CA LEU A 121 -10.19 3.33 -19.53
C LEU A 121 -10.28 4.00 -20.90
N THR A 122 -11.46 4.00 -21.52
CA THR A 122 -11.67 4.69 -22.80
C THR A 122 -11.51 6.20 -22.67
N HIS A 123 -11.94 6.83 -21.56
CA HIS A 123 -11.68 8.26 -21.30
C HIS A 123 -10.20 8.57 -21.07
N PHE A 124 -9.45 7.61 -20.53
CA PHE A 124 -8.00 7.75 -20.36
C PHE A 124 -7.21 7.49 -21.64
N GLY A 125 -7.88 7.09 -22.72
CA GLY A 125 -7.28 6.91 -24.04
C GLY A 125 -7.03 5.46 -24.44
N ALA A 126 -7.65 4.50 -23.74
CA ALA A 126 -7.58 3.08 -24.12
C ALA A 126 -8.23 2.84 -25.49
N SER A 127 -7.65 1.89 -26.22
CA SER A 127 -8.08 1.46 -27.55
C SER A 127 -8.22 -0.06 -27.56
N PRO A 128 -8.86 -0.70 -28.55
CA PRO A 128 -8.99 -2.17 -28.57
C PRO A 128 -7.66 -2.94 -28.54
N LYS A 129 -6.53 -2.25 -28.79
CA LYS A 129 -5.18 -2.83 -28.79
C LYS A 129 -4.40 -2.52 -27.50
N THR A 130 -4.87 -1.60 -26.65
CA THR A 130 -4.15 -1.03 -25.48
C THR A 130 -5.08 -0.81 -24.30
#